data_AF-A0A7S2YTW1-F1
#
_entry.id   AF-A0A7S2YTW1-F1
#
_cell.length_a   1.000
_cell.length_b   1.000
_cell.length_c   1.000
_cell.angle_alpha   90.00
_cell.angle_beta   90.00
_cell.angle_gamma   90.00
#
_symmetry.space_group_name_H-M   'P 1'
#
loop_
_entity.id
_entity.type
_entity.pdbx_description
1 polymer ?
#
loop_
_entity_poly.entity_id
_entity_poly.type
_entity_poly.pdbx_seq_one_letter_code
_entity_poly.pdbx_strand_id
1 'polypeptide(L)'
;SLCTVQATMARIIGSIICTAQNQVRLAKEDRRREEFHFRLSSSSDTSIKSERTKAQSSSASTSDDEYLSSSISVFSETESFSNEFHEEYLSRKTNTTAEHQDPTIEEFILKTKHKSVKTLGGMHWQEDPTGRSWLHHGWNWPRDYASIRGQLVVHKGKKWLLAEQVRQVGETEWKLAPRGAALPFSTKTRFLSACKTRQSLEVG
;
A
#
# COMPACT_ATOMS: atom_id res chain seq x y z
N SER A 1 18.23 -20.36 -53.55
CA SER A 1 17.15 -19.54 -52.95
C SER A 1 16.19 -20.32 -52.05
N LEU A 2 16.58 -21.46 -51.46
CA LEU A 2 15.70 -22.22 -50.55
C LEU A 2 15.73 -21.69 -49.09
N CYS A 3 16.90 -21.27 -48.59
CA CYS A 3 17.06 -20.80 -47.21
C CYS A 3 16.21 -19.55 -46.90
N THR A 4 16.09 -18.62 -47.85
CA THR A 4 15.32 -17.38 -47.63
C THR A 4 13.82 -17.66 -47.51
N VAL A 5 13.30 -18.64 -48.28
CA VAL A 5 11.89 -19.04 -48.22
C VAL A 5 11.57 -19.74 -46.90
N GLN A 6 12.45 -20.62 -46.42
CA GLN A 6 12.30 -21.29 -45.12
C GLN A 6 12.33 -20.30 -43.94
N ALA A 7 13.25 -19.33 -43.97
CA ALA A 7 13.32 -18.30 -42.93
C ALA A 7 12.06 -17.41 -42.90
N THR A 8 11.48 -17.11 -44.06
CA THR A 8 10.26 -16.30 -44.16
C THR A 8 9.03 -17.07 -43.67
N MET A 9 8.89 -18.36 -44.02
CA MET A 9 7.81 -19.19 -43.51
C MET A 9 7.88 -19.37 -41.98
N ALA A 10 9.07 -19.55 -41.42
CA ALA A 10 9.24 -19.68 -39.96
C ALA A 10 8.78 -18.41 -39.21
N ARG A 11 9.03 -17.21 -39.76
CA ARG A 11 8.56 -15.95 -39.17
C ARG A 11 7.04 -15.80 -39.23
N ILE A 12 6.42 -16.18 -40.35
CA ILE A 12 4.96 -16.11 -40.52
C ILE A 12 4.29 -17.08 -39.55
N ILE A 13 4.77 -18.33 -39.45
CA ILE A 13 4.23 -19.33 -38.53
C ILE A 13 4.37 -18.86 -37.07
N GLY A 14 5.54 -18.31 -36.70
CA GLY A 14 5.76 -17.76 -35.36
C GLY A 14 4.79 -16.61 -35.01
N SER A 15 4.53 -15.71 -35.97
CA SER A 15 3.58 -14.61 -35.80
C SER A 15 2.15 -15.12 -35.58
N ILE A 16 1.71 -16.09 -36.41
CA ILE A 16 0.36 -16.69 -36.32
C ILE A 16 0.16 -17.38 -34.97
N ILE A 17 1.14 -18.18 -34.53
CA ILE A 17 1.08 -18.86 -33.23
C ILE A 17 1.01 -17.85 -32.08
N CYS A 18 1.79 -16.77 -32.16
CA CYS A 18 1.79 -15.71 -31.14
C CYS A 18 0.42 -15.01 -31.06
N THR A 19 -0.18 -14.68 -32.20
CA THR A 19 -1.52 -14.09 -32.25
C THR A 19 -2.60 -15.03 -31.70
N ALA A 20 -2.55 -16.32 -32.04
CA ALA A 20 -3.52 -17.31 -31.54
C ALA A 20 -3.43 -17.47 -30.01
N GLN A 21 -2.22 -17.52 -29.46
CA GLN A 21 -2.02 -17.60 -28.01
C GLN A 21 -2.53 -16.35 -27.28
N ASN A 22 -2.36 -15.17 -27.88
CA ASN A 22 -2.85 -13.92 -27.29
C ASN A 22 -4.40 -13.85 -27.31
N GLN A 23 -5.05 -14.32 -28.37
CA GLN A 23 -6.52 -14.40 -28.46
C GLN A 23 -7.11 -15.36 -27.39
N VAL A 24 -6.47 -16.52 -27.18
CA VAL A 24 -6.89 -17.46 -26.11
C VAL A 24 -6.71 -16.83 -24.72
N ARG A 25 -5.65 -16.02 -24.53
CA ARG A 25 -5.42 -15.31 -23.26
C ARG A 25 -6.50 -14.27 -22.99
N LEU A 26 -6.87 -13.48 -24.00
CA LEU A 26 -7.92 -12.46 -23.90
C LEU A 26 -9.29 -13.09 -23.64
N ALA A 27 -9.67 -14.13 -24.39
CA ALA A 27 -10.95 -14.84 -24.17
C ALA A 27 -11.08 -15.44 -22.75
N LYS A 28 -9.97 -15.89 -22.16
CA LYS A 28 -9.94 -16.39 -20.77
C LYS A 28 -10.07 -15.27 -19.73
N GLU A 29 -9.68 -14.05 -20.08
CA GLU A 29 -9.77 -12.87 -19.22
C GLU A 29 -11.21 -12.30 -19.23
N ASP A 30 -11.89 -12.32 -20.38
CA ASP A 30 -13.30 -11.91 -20.51
C ASP A 30 -14.26 -12.85 -19.76
N ARG A 31 -14.08 -14.18 -19.87
CA ARG A 31 -14.90 -15.15 -19.09
C ARG A 31 -14.78 -14.94 -17.58
N ARG A 32 -13.61 -14.51 -17.08
CA ARG A 32 -13.42 -14.19 -15.66
C ARG A 32 -14.13 -12.90 -15.23
N ARG A 33 -14.29 -11.93 -16.13
CA ARG A 33 -15.06 -10.70 -15.86
C ARG A 33 -16.55 -11.01 -15.76
N GLU A 34 -17.08 -11.86 -16.63
CA GLU A 34 -18.50 -12.27 -16.57
C GLU A 34 -18.83 -13.05 -15.29
N GLU A 35 -17.97 -13.98 -14.87
CA GLU A 35 -18.14 -14.72 -13.61
C GLU A 35 -18.10 -13.80 -12.37
N PHE A 36 -17.35 -12.70 -12.44
CA PHE A 36 -17.29 -11.72 -11.36
C PHE A 36 -18.58 -10.90 -11.26
N HIS A 37 -19.14 -10.47 -12.39
CA HIS A 37 -20.42 -9.74 -12.42
C HIS A 37 -21.59 -10.60 -11.94
N PHE A 38 -21.67 -11.87 -12.33
CA PHE A 38 -22.74 -12.78 -11.90
C PHE A 38 -22.79 -12.95 -10.36
N ARG A 39 -21.62 -13.00 -9.70
CA ARG A 39 -21.56 -13.13 -8.23
C ARG A 39 -22.00 -11.88 -7.49
N LEU A 40 -21.80 -10.70 -8.06
CA LEU A 40 -22.24 -9.45 -7.43
C LEU A 40 -23.76 -9.29 -7.50
N SER A 41 -24.39 -9.72 -8.59
CA SER A 41 -25.86 -9.64 -8.75
C SER A 41 -26.63 -10.65 -7.88
N SER A 42 -26.00 -11.74 -7.45
CA SER A 42 -26.65 -12.78 -6.62
C SER A 42 -26.62 -12.47 -5.11
N SER A 43 -25.96 -11.39 -4.67
CA SER A 43 -25.71 -11.12 -3.23
C SER A 43 -26.64 -10.07 -2.61
N SER A 44 -27.62 -9.54 -3.36
CA SER A 44 -28.46 -8.41 -2.92
C SER A 44 -29.85 -8.77 -2.38
N ASP A 45 -30.22 -10.06 -2.24
CA ASP A 45 -31.62 -10.46 -1.96
C ASP A 45 -31.94 -11.01 -0.56
N THR A 46 -31.06 -10.87 0.43
CA THR A 46 -31.39 -11.33 1.81
C THR A 46 -30.97 -10.35 2.89
N SER A 47 -31.82 -9.36 3.21
CA SER A 47 -32.13 -9.01 4.61
C SER A 47 -33.22 -7.92 4.71
N ILE A 48 -34.48 -8.34 4.79
CA ILE A 48 -35.54 -7.53 5.42
C ILE A 48 -36.27 -8.46 6.39
N LYS A 49 -35.95 -8.35 7.69
CA LYS A 49 -36.90 -8.63 8.77
C LYS A 49 -36.43 -7.94 10.05
N SER A 50 -36.85 -6.69 10.19
CA SER A 50 -36.97 -6.02 11.48
C SER A 50 -38.29 -6.44 12.12
N GLU A 51 -38.25 -6.97 13.34
CA GLU A 51 -39.44 -7.04 14.20
C GLU A 51 -39.11 -6.61 15.61
N ARG A 52 -40.13 -6.04 16.23
CA ARG A 52 -40.14 -4.96 17.21
C ARG A 52 -40.99 -5.45 18.37
N THR A 53 -40.50 -5.40 19.61
CA THR A 53 -41.29 -5.33 20.86
C THR A 53 -40.34 -5.07 22.03
N LYS A 54 -40.70 -4.47 23.16
CA LYS A 54 -41.65 -3.41 23.53
C LYS A 54 -41.25 -3.07 24.99
N ALA A 55 -41.21 -1.78 25.30
CA ALA A 55 -41.19 -1.09 26.59
C ALA A 55 -41.09 -1.88 27.93
N GLN A 56 -40.26 -1.36 28.84
CA GLN A 56 -40.78 -0.96 30.15
C GLN A 56 -39.91 0.10 30.83
N SER A 57 -40.63 0.99 31.52
CA SER A 57 -40.29 2.30 32.08
C SER A 57 -39.89 2.26 33.55
N SER A 58 -39.02 3.16 33.97
CA SER A 58 -38.99 3.86 35.28
C SER A 58 -37.76 4.80 35.27
N SER A 59 -37.92 6.12 35.15
CA SER A 59 -38.24 7.11 36.18
C SER A 59 -37.28 7.12 37.38
N ALA A 60 -36.32 8.06 37.40
CA ALA A 60 -35.92 8.80 38.60
C ALA A 60 -34.97 9.97 38.20
N SER A 61 -35.47 11.17 38.38
CA SER A 61 -34.73 12.42 38.56
C SER A 61 -33.79 12.34 39.78
N THR A 62 -32.64 13.02 39.76
CA THR A 62 -32.32 14.18 40.62
C THR A 62 -30.86 14.60 40.51
N SER A 63 -30.67 15.91 40.68
CA SER A 63 -29.57 16.64 41.33
C SER A 63 -28.20 16.69 40.64
N ASP A 64 -27.93 17.90 40.17
CA ASP A 64 -26.68 18.64 40.30
C ASP A 64 -25.87 18.23 41.54
N ASP A 65 -24.54 18.14 41.40
CA ASP A 65 -23.60 18.82 42.31
C ASP A 65 -22.11 18.54 41.98
N GLU A 66 -21.34 19.64 42.09
CA GLU A 66 -19.99 19.73 42.65
C GLU A 66 -18.76 19.17 41.90
N TYR A 67 -18.13 20.08 41.15
CA TYR A 67 -16.81 20.64 41.45
C TYR A 67 -15.94 19.85 42.45
N LEU A 68 -14.93 19.13 41.96
CA LEU A 68 -13.70 18.87 42.73
C LEU A 68 -12.46 19.04 41.85
N SER A 69 -11.97 20.28 41.90
CA SER A 69 -10.60 20.66 41.60
C SER A 69 -9.70 20.10 42.71
N SER A 70 -8.97 19.03 42.42
CA SER A 70 -7.93 18.51 43.31
C SER A 70 -6.54 18.91 42.83
N SER A 71 -6.04 19.89 43.55
CA SER A 71 -4.69 20.39 43.73
C SER A 71 -3.58 19.33 43.65
N ILE A 72 -2.58 19.63 42.81
CA ILE A 72 -1.14 19.72 43.12
C ILE A 72 -0.55 18.61 44.01
N SER A 73 0.41 17.87 43.43
CA SER A 73 1.66 17.53 44.12
C SER A 73 2.82 17.64 43.14
N VAL A 74 3.50 18.78 43.22
CA VAL A 74 4.83 19.03 42.67
C VAL A 74 5.80 18.11 43.40
N PHE A 75 6.42 17.17 42.68
CA PHE A 75 7.60 16.45 43.18
C PHE A 75 8.78 16.88 42.32
N SER A 76 9.57 17.80 42.87
CA SER A 76 10.84 18.26 42.31
C SER A 76 11.96 17.43 42.94
N GLU A 77 12.20 16.25 42.40
CA GLU A 77 13.47 15.55 42.63
C GLU A 77 14.44 15.94 41.51
N THR A 78 15.23 16.96 41.80
CA THR A 78 16.46 17.26 41.07
C THR A 78 17.52 16.25 41.47
N GLU A 79 17.49 15.06 40.88
CA GLU A 79 18.66 14.18 40.88
C GLU A 79 19.65 14.67 39.82
N SER A 80 20.70 15.31 40.31
CA SER A 80 21.88 15.68 39.55
C SER A 80 22.65 14.42 39.15
N PHE A 81 22.22 13.77 38.07
CA PHE A 81 23.05 12.78 37.37
C PHE A 81 24.05 13.54 36.48
N SER A 82 25.33 13.35 36.78
CA SER A 82 26.47 13.86 36.03
C SER A 82 26.42 13.39 34.56
N ASN A 83 25.97 14.28 33.67
CA ASN A 83 25.98 14.10 32.22
C ASN A 83 27.38 14.32 31.65
N GLU A 84 28.35 13.52 32.04
CA GLU A 84 29.70 13.52 31.44
C GLU A 84 29.93 12.30 30.51
N PHE A 85 28.87 11.55 30.22
CA PHE A 85 28.95 10.31 29.43
C PHE A 85 27.88 10.22 28.32
N HIS A 86 27.51 11.35 27.70
CA HIS A 86 26.53 11.38 26.60
C HIS A 86 26.95 12.16 25.35
N GLU A 87 28.23 12.51 25.21
CA GLU A 87 28.75 13.17 24.00
C GLU A 87 29.41 12.18 23.02
N GLU A 88 29.84 11.00 23.46
CA GLU A 88 30.48 10.02 22.54
C GLU A 88 29.47 9.17 21.75
N TYR A 89 28.21 9.07 22.20
CA TYR A 89 27.20 8.22 21.53
C TYR A 89 26.42 8.95 20.42
N LEU A 90 26.39 10.29 20.44
CA LEU A 90 25.76 11.10 19.40
C LEU A 90 26.67 11.34 18.19
N SER A 91 28.00 11.25 18.34
CA SER A 91 28.96 11.46 17.24
C SER A 91 29.11 10.29 16.28
N ARG A 92 28.54 9.10 16.57
CA ARG A 92 28.69 7.90 15.73
C ARG A 92 27.57 7.67 14.70
N LYS A 93 26.63 8.61 14.56
CA LYS A 93 25.42 8.44 13.72
C LYS A 93 25.32 9.33 12.47
N THR A 94 26.34 10.12 12.14
CA THR A 94 26.21 11.15 11.08
C THR A 94 27.16 10.99 9.89
N ASN A 95 27.83 9.85 9.72
CA ASN A 95 28.57 9.56 8.49
C ASN A 95 27.72 8.74 7.52
N THR A 96 26.63 9.34 7.06
CA THR A 96 26.07 8.99 5.75
C THR A 96 25.78 10.32 5.09
N THR A 97 26.77 10.80 4.36
CA THR A 97 26.71 11.94 3.45
C THR A 97 25.47 11.79 2.58
N ALA A 98 24.38 12.42 3.02
CA ALA A 98 23.17 12.56 2.25
C ALA A 98 23.48 13.64 1.21
N GLU A 99 24.01 13.23 0.06
CA GLU A 99 23.88 14.08 -1.12
C GLU A 99 22.42 14.50 -1.23
N HIS A 100 22.22 15.81 -1.39
CA HIS A 100 20.93 16.45 -1.57
C HIS A 100 20.41 16.11 -2.97
N GLN A 101 20.13 14.84 -3.21
CA GLN A 101 19.40 14.41 -4.38
C GLN A 101 17.94 14.77 -4.12
N ASP A 102 17.39 15.63 -4.97
CA ASP A 102 15.96 15.88 -4.99
C ASP A 102 15.23 14.53 -4.97
N PRO A 103 14.27 14.34 -4.06
CA PRO A 103 13.64 13.04 -3.89
C PRO A 103 12.88 12.68 -5.17
N THR A 104 13.48 11.82 -5.99
CA THR A 104 12.88 11.34 -7.22
C THR A 104 11.69 10.46 -6.86
N ILE A 105 10.49 10.94 -7.16
CA ILE A 105 9.26 10.16 -6.98
C ILE A 105 9.25 9.02 -7.99
N GLU A 106 9.25 7.79 -7.50
CA GLU A 106 9.23 6.57 -8.30
C GLU A 106 7.88 5.86 -8.21
N GLU A 107 7.49 5.14 -9.28
CA GLU A 107 6.23 4.38 -9.34
C GLU A 107 6.48 2.86 -9.23
N PHE A 108 5.70 2.22 -8.35
CA PHE A 108 5.76 0.79 -8.07
C PHE A 108 4.39 0.14 -8.13
N ILE A 109 4.35 -1.15 -8.42
CA ILE A 109 3.15 -1.99 -8.33
C ILE A 109 3.32 -2.97 -7.17
N LEU A 110 2.31 -3.03 -6.31
CA LEU A 110 2.24 -4.03 -5.25
C LEU A 110 1.91 -5.41 -5.83
N LYS A 111 2.77 -6.40 -5.63
CA LYS A 111 2.56 -7.78 -6.11
C LYS A 111 2.51 -8.77 -4.96
N THR A 112 1.72 -9.82 -5.14
CA THR A 112 1.63 -10.96 -4.21
C THR A 112 2.59 -12.06 -4.64
N LYS A 113 3.35 -12.63 -3.69
CA LYS A 113 4.32 -13.71 -3.96
C LYS A 113 3.65 -15.05 -4.26
N HIS A 114 2.56 -15.36 -3.56
CA HIS A 114 1.83 -16.62 -3.72
C HIS A 114 0.53 -16.42 -4.49
N LYS A 115 0.37 -17.15 -5.61
CA LYS A 115 -0.87 -17.19 -6.39
C LYS A 115 -2.04 -17.88 -5.64
N SER A 116 -1.73 -18.68 -4.62
CA SER A 116 -2.71 -19.46 -3.84
C SER A 116 -3.33 -18.69 -2.68
N VAL A 117 -2.73 -17.56 -2.28
CA VAL A 117 -3.26 -16.72 -1.21
C VAL A 117 -4.38 -15.86 -1.80
N LYS A 118 -5.60 -16.41 -1.76
CA LYS A 118 -6.83 -15.80 -2.26
C LYS A 118 -7.38 -14.72 -1.32
N THR A 119 -6.54 -14.09 -0.50
CA THR A 119 -6.95 -12.95 0.30
C THR A 119 -6.73 -11.68 -0.51
N LEU A 120 -7.83 -11.01 -0.86
CA LEU A 120 -7.89 -9.61 -1.32
C LEU A 120 -7.44 -8.62 -0.21
N GLY A 121 -6.49 -9.00 0.62
CA GLY A 121 -6.00 -8.18 1.72
C GLY A 121 -4.69 -7.59 1.31
N GLY A 122 -4.68 -6.34 0.84
CA GLY A 122 -3.50 -5.61 0.37
C GLY A 122 -2.39 -5.44 1.42
N MET A 123 -1.77 -4.26 1.48
CA MET A 123 -0.72 -4.00 2.47
C MET A 123 -1.07 -2.76 3.29
N HIS A 124 -1.19 -2.92 4.62
CA HIS A 124 -1.44 -1.81 5.52
C HIS A 124 -0.25 -0.85 5.47
N TRP A 125 -0.54 0.45 5.51
CA TRP A 125 0.48 1.45 5.74
C TRP A 125 1.24 1.13 7.03
N GLN A 126 2.56 1.28 6.96
CA GLN A 126 3.43 1.26 8.11
C GLN A 126 3.87 2.70 8.39
N GLU A 127 4.32 2.94 9.61
CA GLU A 127 4.95 4.20 9.96
C GLU A 127 6.28 4.37 9.22
N ASP A 128 6.62 5.62 8.90
CA ASP A 128 7.89 6.00 8.30
C ASP A 128 9.05 5.50 9.18
N PRO A 129 9.87 4.56 8.68
CA PRO A 129 10.94 3.96 9.46
C PRO A 129 12.05 4.96 9.80
N THR A 130 12.11 6.10 9.11
CA THR A 130 13.09 7.16 9.38
C THR A 130 12.71 8.04 10.57
N GLY A 131 11.44 8.00 11.01
CA GLY A 131 10.93 8.83 12.09
C GLY A 131 10.73 10.30 11.72
N ARG A 132 10.83 10.67 10.43
CA ARG A 132 10.60 12.06 9.97
C ARG A 132 9.14 12.48 10.06
N SER A 133 8.23 11.52 9.94
CA SER A 133 6.80 11.78 9.96
C SER A 133 6.04 10.63 10.61
N TRP A 134 4.98 10.96 11.33
CA TRP A 134 4.14 9.97 12.00
C TRP A 134 3.04 9.54 11.05
N LEU A 135 2.63 8.27 11.13
CA LEU A 135 1.53 7.76 10.32
C LEU A 135 0.22 8.40 10.76
N HIS A 136 -0.31 9.30 9.94
CA HIS A 136 -1.69 9.76 10.07
C HIS A 136 -2.64 8.59 9.72
N HIS A 137 -3.85 8.63 10.29
CA HIS A 137 -4.89 7.59 10.18
C HIS A 137 -4.78 6.70 8.91
N GLY A 138 -4.83 5.38 9.08
CA GLY A 138 -4.57 4.40 8.03
C GLY A 138 -5.71 4.19 7.03
N TRP A 139 -6.12 5.23 6.30
CA TRP A 139 -7.08 5.12 5.19
C TRP A 139 -6.39 4.82 3.85
N ASN A 140 -7.15 4.29 2.89
CA ASN A 140 -6.71 4.07 1.51
C ASN A 140 -5.41 3.25 1.32
N TRP A 141 -5.16 2.28 2.18
CA TRP A 141 -4.11 1.27 1.97
C TRP A 141 -4.20 0.57 0.60
N PRO A 142 -3.06 0.30 -0.06
CA PRO A 142 -3.02 -0.28 -1.39
C PRO A 142 -3.51 -1.73 -1.38
N ARG A 143 -4.43 -2.04 -2.29
CA ARG A 143 -4.82 -3.41 -2.62
C ARG A 143 -3.76 -4.08 -3.49
N ASP A 144 -3.85 -5.41 -3.59
CA ASP A 144 -2.97 -6.16 -4.48
C ASP A 144 -3.07 -5.61 -5.90
N TYR A 145 -1.93 -5.44 -6.56
CA TYR A 145 -1.75 -4.83 -7.87
C TYR A 145 -2.03 -3.32 -7.95
N ALA A 146 -2.26 -2.63 -6.82
CA ALA A 146 -2.30 -1.17 -6.80
C ALA A 146 -0.97 -0.56 -7.24
N SER A 147 -1.06 0.58 -7.94
CA SER A 147 0.10 1.41 -8.29
C SER A 147 0.35 2.39 -7.15
N ILE A 148 1.60 2.60 -6.77
CA ILE A 148 2.00 3.42 -5.63
C ILE A 148 3.15 4.31 -6.08
N ARG A 149 3.10 5.60 -5.74
CA ARG A 149 4.17 6.57 -6.01
C ARG A 149 4.74 7.08 -4.71
N GLY A 150 6.06 7.25 -4.67
CA GLY A 150 6.72 7.71 -3.48
C GLY A 150 8.23 7.73 -3.58
N GLN A 151 8.87 8.03 -2.46
CA GLN A 151 10.31 8.17 -2.35
C GLN A 151 10.93 6.86 -1.86
N LEU A 152 11.97 6.40 -2.56
CA LEU A 152 12.74 5.24 -2.14
C LEU A 152 13.70 5.64 -1.02
N VAL A 153 13.63 4.95 0.13
CA VAL A 153 14.58 5.15 1.23
C VAL A 153 15.17 3.83 1.70
N VAL A 154 16.44 3.85 2.10
CA VAL A 154 17.11 2.71 2.74
C VAL A 154 17.26 3.00 4.22
N HIS A 155 16.61 2.20 5.06
CA HIS A 155 16.69 2.33 6.52
C HIS A 155 17.05 0.99 7.15
N LYS A 156 18.12 0.96 7.95
CA LYS A 156 18.66 -0.26 8.59
C LYS A 156 18.88 -1.42 7.60
N GLY A 157 19.45 -1.11 6.44
CA GLY A 157 19.73 -2.10 5.38
C GLY A 157 18.50 -2.64 4.64
N LYS A 158 17.30 -2.11 4.92
CA LYS A 158 16.05 -2.49 4.24
C LYS A 158 15.55 -1.36 3.36
N LYS A 159 15.01 -1.70 2.19
CA LYS A 159 14.37 -0.74 1.28
C LYS A 159 12.92 -0.52 1.68
N TRP A 160 12.54 0.75 1.74
CA TRP A 160 11.20 1.23 2.05
C TRP A 160 10.76 2.23 0.99
N LEU A 161 9.45 2.28 0.75
CA LEU A 161 8.81 3.29 -0.07
C LEU A 161 8.04 4.22 0.87
N LEU A 162 8.42 5.49 0.95
CA LEU A 162 7.62 6.54 1.58
C LEU A 162 6.55 6.96 0.58
N ALA A 163 5.32 6.51 0.81
CA ALA A 163 4.24 6.64 -0.15
C ALA A 163 3.63 8.04 -0.11
N GLU A 164 3.46 8.66 -1.28
CA GLU A 164 2.78 9.95 -1.44
C GLU A 164 1.40 9.76 -2.08
N GLN A 165 1.29 8.84 -3.04
CA GLN A 165 0.05 8.58 -3.76
C GLN A 165 -0.15 7.09 -4.01
N VAL A 166 -1.42 6.69 -4.08
CA VAL A 166 -1.86 5.33 -4.41
C VAL A 166 -2.99 5.40 -5.42
N ARG A 167 -2.94 4.52 -6.41
CA ARG A 167 -4.01 4.27 -7.37
C ARG A 167 -4.42 2.82 -7.27
N GLN A 168 -5.66 2.58 -6.86
CA GLN A 168 -6.18 1.24 -6.70
C GLN A 168 -6.41 0.56 -8.05
N VAL A 169 -6.49 -0.77 -8.06
CA VAL A 169 -6.81 -1.51 -9.27
C VAL A 169 -8.21 -1.15 -9.75
N GLY A 170 -8.32 -0.77 -11.03
CA GLY A 170 -9.57 -0.33 -11.63
C GLY A 170 -9.88 1.15 -11.43
N GLU A 171 -9.12 1.86 -10.59
CA GLU A 171 -9.20 3.32 -10.50
C GLU A 171 -8.26 3.97 -11.51
N THR A 172 -8.72 5.06 -12.11
CA THR A 172 -7.94 5.89 -13.04
C THR A 172 -7.15 6.96 -12.31
N GLU A 173 -7.70 7.47 -11.22
CA GLU A 173 -7.17 8.61 -10.47
C GLU A 173 -6.19 8.19 -9.38
N TRP A 174 -5.16 9.02 -9.17
CA TRP A 174 -4.25 8.91 -8.05
C TRP A 174 -4.85 9.59 -6.83
N LYS A 175 -4.89 8.88 -5.70
CA LYS A 175 -5.32 9.40 -4.41
C LYS A 175 -4.12 9.58 -3.51
N LEU A 176 -4.18 10.58 -2.62
CA LEU A 176 -3.13 10.81 -1.63
C LEU A 176 -3.05 9.63 -0.65
N ALA A 177 -1.82 9.24 -0.31
CA ALA A 177 -1.54 8.37 0.81
C ALA A 177 -1.55 9.20 2.11
N PRO A 178 -1.86 8.59 3.27
CA PRO A 178 -1.72 9.26 4.55
C PRO A 178 -0.30 9.77 4.78
N ARG A 179 -0.16 10.93 5.43
CA ARG A 179 1.15 11.45 5.82
C ARG A 179 1.87 10.42 6.70
N GLY A 180 3.16 10.21 6.45
CA GLY A 180 3.96 9.19 7.14
C GLY A 180 3.67 7.75 6.75
N ALA A 181 2.89 7.52 5.68
CA ALA A 181 2.67 6.19 5.13
C ALA A 181 3.94 5.66 4.46
N ALA A 182 4.41 4.51 4.93
CA ALA A 182 5.52 3.79 4.36
C ALA A 182 5.17 2.33 4.08
N LEU A 183 5.88 1.73 3.12
CA LEU A 183 5.76 0.31 2.81
C LEU A 183 7.14 -0.34 2.65
N PRO A 184 7.38 -1.51 3.25
CA PRO A 184 8.57 -2.29 2.97
C PRO A 184 8.53 -2.84 1.53
N PHE A 185 9.67 -2.88 0.86
CA PHE A 185 9.77 -3.41 -0.52
C PHE A 185 9.46 -4.90 -0.64
N SER A 186 9.64 -5.66 0.43
CA SER A 186 9.46 -7.11 0.43
C SER A 186 9.01 -7.55 1.81
N THR A 187 7.89 -8.27 1.86
CA THR A 187 7.38 -8.97 3.04
C THR A 187 7.33 -10.46 2.75
N LYS A 188 6.88 -11.28 3.72
CA LYS A 188 6.70 -12.72 3.51
C LYS A 188 5.72 -13.02 2.36
N THR A 189 4.71 -12.18 2.18
CA THR A 189 3.60 -12.42 1.24
C THR A 189 3.60 -11.51 0.02
N ARG A 190 4.22 -10.32 0.09
CA ARG A 190 4.13 -9.27 -0.94
C ARG A 190 5.46 -8.63 -1.26
N PHE A 191 5.53 -7.94 -2.38
CA PHE A 191 6.69 -7.15 -2.78
C PHE A 191 6.30 -6.00 -3.71
N LEU A 192 7.10 -4.93 -3.71
CA LEU A 192 7.00 -3.82 -4.66
C LEU A 192 7.85 -4.12 -5.88
N SER A 193 7.27 -3.94 -7.07
CA SER A 193 7.93 -4.09 -8.36
C SER A 193 7.92 -2.74 -9.04
N ALA A 194 9.08 -2.25 -9.48
CA ALA A 194 9.14 -1.03 -10.27
C ALA A 194 8.20 -1.15 -11.48
N CYS A 195 7.43 -0.09 -11.75
CA CYS A 195 6.81 0.07 -13.04
C CYS A 195 7.95 0.24 -14.05
N LYS A 196 8.11 -0.70 -14.99
CA LYS A 196 8.79 -0.34 -16.22
C LYS A 196 7.90 0.70 -16.86
N THR A 197 8.20 1.98 -16.65
CA THR A 197 7.76 3.03 -17.55
C THR A 197 8.08 2.49 -18.93
N ARG A 198 7.04 2.26 -19.75
CA ARG A 198 7.27 2.04 -21.17
C ARG A 198 7.99 3.31 -21.60
N GLN A 199 9.32 3.26 -21.67
CA GLN A 199 10.05 4.17 -22.53
C GLN A 199 9.35 3.96 -23.86
N SER A 200 8.52 4.93 -24.23
CA SER A 200 7.94 5.00 -25.54
C SER A 200 9.11 4.76 -26.48
N LEU A 201 9.08 3.63 -27.19
CA LEU A 201 9.89 3.52 -28.38
C LEU A 201 9.41 4.68 -29.24
N GLU A 202 10.13 5.80 -29.20
CA GLU A 202 10.15 6.74 -30.29
C GLU A 202 10.74 5.94 -31.45
N VAL A 203 9.83 5.36 -32.23
CA VAL A 203 10.14 4.81 -33.55
C VAL A 203 10.46 6.03 -34.40
N GLY A 204 11.76 6.32 -34.52
CA GLY A 204 12.31 7.13 -35.60
C GLY A 204 12.30 6.36 -36.92
#